data_AF-A0A816E579-F1
#
_entry.id   AF-A0A816E579-F1
#
_cell.length_a   1.000
_cell.length_b   1.000
_cell.length_c   1.000
_cell.angle_alpha   90.00
_cell.angle_beta   90.00
_cell.angle_gamma   90.00
#
_symmetry.space_group_name_H-M   'P 1'
#
loop_
_entity.id
_entity.type
_entity.pdbx_description
1 polymer ?
#
loop_
_entity_poly.entity_id
_entity_poly.type
_entity_poly.pdbx_seq_one_letter_code
_entity_poly.pdbx_strand_id
1 'polypeptide(L)'
;MSGSTQMIVNGGFEGSTSGSVPFGWTYTNPGCTNSGVGKVKNDNSKSHSGCCCWQDDCQSVRDFLRQTIVTVPGQVYIISYYIYNDDNSVPNSATITIT
;
A
#
# COMPACT_ATOMS: atom_id res chain seq x y z
N MET A 1 15.72 1.62 -25.23
CA MET A 1 14.69 2.19 -24.36
C MET A 1 14.90 1.58 -22.98
N SER A 2 15.35 2.36 -22.00
CA SER A 2 15.54 1.87 -20.63
C SER A 2 14.16 1.74 -20.00
N GLY A 3 13.70 0.51 -19.76
CA GLY A 3 12.50 0.28 -18.95
C GLY A 3 12.72 0.77 -17.52
N SER A 4 11.65 1.18 -16.85
CA SER A 4 11.65 1.40 -15.41
C SER A 4 11.83 0.05 -14.69
N THR A 5 12.88 -0.10 -13.90
CA THR A 5 13.03 -1.26 -13.01
C THR A 5 12.08 -1.10 -11.83
N GLN A 6 11.16 -2.05 -11.63
CA GLN A 6 10.33 -2.08 -10.44
C GLN A 6 11.18 -2.47 -9.23
N MET A 7 11.31 -1.55 -8.28
CA MET A 7 12.08 -1.76 -7.04
C MET A 7 11.19 -2.17 -5.86
N ILE A 8 9.90 -1.84 -5.92
CA ILE A 8 8.93 -2.21 -4.89
C ILE A 8 8.53 -3.68 -5.09
N VAL A 9 8.82 -4.51 -4.10
CA VAL A 9 8.38 -5.90 -4.06
C VAL A 9 6.89 -5.94 -3.74
N ASN A 10 6.12 -6.62 -4.58
CA ASN A 10 4.68 -6.83 -4.39
C ASN A 10 3.90 -5.50 -4.23
N GLY A 11 4.22 -4.48 -5.02
CA GLY A 11 3.56 -3.16 -4.96
C GLY A 11 2.11 -3.12 -5.42
N GLY A 12 1.65 -4.15 -6.14
CA GLY A 12 0.23 -4.36 -6.48
C GLY A 12 -0.48 -5.37 -5.57
N PHE A 13 0.21 -5.91 -4.57
CA PHE A 13 -0.36 -6.84 -3.57
C PHE A 13 -0.86 -8.21 -4.10
N GLU A 14 -0.75 -8.48 -5.40
CA GLU A 14 -1.19 -9.72 -6.07
C GLU A 14 -0.55 -11.00 -5.51
N GLY A 15 0.65 -10.90 -4.92
CA GLY A 15 1.36 -12.03 -4.33
C GLY A 15 0.95 -12.33 -2.89
N SER A 16 -0.23 -11.93 -2.45
CA SER A 16 -0.64 -12.00 -1.04
C SER A 16 -2.03 -12.58 -0.83
N THR A 17 -2.25 -13.14 0.36
CA THR A 17 -3.51 -13.74 0.75
C THR A 17 -4.43 -12.67 1.33
N SER A 18 -5.71 -12.68 0.94
CA SER A 18 -6.72 -11.79 1.54
C SER A 18 -6.72 -11.92 3.07
N GLY A 19 -6.79 -10.78 3.77
CA GLY A 19 -6.71 -10.71 5.22
C GLY A 19 -5.29 -10.68 5.81
N SER A 20 -4.24 -10.71 4.99
CA SER A 20 -2.85 -10.68 5.47
C SER A 20 -2.19 -9.30 5.30
N VAL A 21 -1.04 -9.12 5.95
CA VAL A 21 -0.05 -8.11 5.54
C VAL A 21 0.62 -8.61 4.26
N PRO A 22 0.80 -7.77 3.22
CA PRO A 22 1.37 -8.23 1.97
C PRO A 22 2.84 -8.62 2.12
N PHE A 23 3.28 -9.64 1.36
CA PHE A 23 4.66 -10.09 1.39
C PHE A 23 5.64 -8.95 1.05
N GLY A 24 6.71 -8.80 1.83
CA GLY A 24 7.70 -7.73 1.68
C GLY A 24 7.28 -6.39 2.28
N TRP A 25 6.11 -6.31 2.93
CA TRP A 25 5.64 -5.10 3.61
C TRP A 25 5.57 -5.33 5.11
N THR A 26 5.83 -4.26 5.87
CA THR A 26 5.59 -4.18 7.30
C THR A 26 4.44 -3.25 7.56
N TYR A 27 3.46 -3.73 8.31
CA TYR A 27 2.29 -2.94 8.70
C TYR A 27 2.35 -2.62 10.20
N THR A 28 1.94 -1.40 10.55
CA THR A 28 1.83 -0.95 11.93
C THR A 28 0.53 -0.18 12.11
N ASN A 29 -0.31 -0.66 13.02
CA ASN A 29 -1.52 0.02 13.48
C ASN A 29 -1.40 0.32 14.98
N PRO A 30 -1.40 1.59 15.40
CA PRO A 30 -1.23 1.92 16.81
C PRO A 30 -2.52 1.83 17.65
N GLY A 31 -3.71 1.53 17.10
CA GLY A 31 -4.93 1.66 17.90
C GLY A 31 -6.28 1.14 17.38
N CYS A 32 -6.39 0.61 16.15
CA CYS A 32 -7.63 -0.03 15.70
C CYS A 32 -7.67 -1.52 16.07
N THR A 33 -8.82 -1.98 16.55
CA THR A 33 -9.06 -3.40 16.88
C THR A 33 -9.88 -4.09 15.79
N ASN A 34 -9.51 -5.35 15.49
CA ASN A 34 -10.22 -6.37 14.70
C ASN A 34 -10.80 -5.97 13.32
N SER A 35 -11.85 -5.15 13.26
CA SER A 35 -12.56 -4.83 12.02
C SER A 35 -11.94 -3.69 11.21
N GLY A 36 -11.23 -2.77 11.88
CA GLY A 36 -10.58 -1.62 11.23
C GLY A 36 -9.16 -1.90 10.72
N VAL A 37 -8.59 -3.07 11.01
CA VAL A 37 -7.18 -3.34 10.70
C VAL A 37 -6.97 -3.44 9.19
N GLY A 38 -5.97 -2.70 8.70
CA GLY A 38 -5.54 -2.72 7.32
C GLY A 38 -5.06 -4.10 6.90
N LYS A 39 -5.46 -4.50 5.70
CA LYS A 39 -5.25 -5.85 5.18
C LYS A 39 -5.27 -5.87 3.66
N VAL A 40 -4.63 -6.87 3.08
CA VAL A 40 -4.84 -7.21 1.67
C VAL A 40 -6.29 -7.63 1.48
N LYS A 41 -6.89 -7.16 0.39
CA LYS A 41 -8.21 -7.59 -0.05
C LYS A 41 -8.16 -8.00 -1.51
N ASN A 42 -8.82 -9.12 -1.80
CA ASN A 42 -8.99 -9.63 -3.16
C ASN A 42 -10.33 -9.12 -3.69
N ASP A 43 -10.34 -7.93 -4.29
CA ASP A 43 -11.53 -7.23 -4.80
C ASP A 43 -11.19 -6.48 -6.09
N ASN A 44 -11.55 -7.07 -7.23
CA ASN A 44 -11.29 -6.50 -8.55
C ASN A 44 -12.06 -5.20 -8.84
N SER A 45 -13.09 -4.87 -8.05
CA SER A 45 -13.85 -3.63 -8.21
C SER A 45 -13.17 -2.43 -7.57
N LYS A 46 -12.24 -2.67 -6.62
CA LYS A 46 -11.51 -1.64 -5.88
C LYS A 46 -10.01 -1.61 -6.20
N SER A 47 -9.51 -2.62 -6.92
CA SER A 47 -8.10 -2.73 -7.28
C SER A 47 -7.79 -1.95 -8.55
N HIS A 48 -6.68 -1.20 -8.56
CA HIS A 48 -6.24 -0.45 -9.74
C HIS A 48 -5.77 -1.36 -10.89
N SER A 49 -5.18 -2.49 -10.52
CA SER A 49 -4.67 -3.51 -11.43
C SER A 49 -4.84 -4.87 -10.76
N GLY A 50 -5.06 -5.93 -11.54
CA GLY A 50 -5.20 -7.27 -11.00
C GLY A 50 -6.45 -7.43 -10.13
N CYS A 51 -6.34 -8.17 -9.03
CA CYS A 51 -7.45 -8.41 -8.11
C CYS A 51 -7.16 -8.02 -6.67
N CYS A 52 -5.95 -7.55 -6.34
CA CYS A 52 -5.54 -7.25 -4.98
C CYS A 52 -5.36 -5.75 -4.74
N CYS A 53 -5.77 -5.30 -3.55
CA CYS A 53 -5.47 -3.99 -3.02
C CYS A 53 -5.12 -4.06 -1.54
N TRP A 54 -4.45 -3.02 -1.04
CA TRP A 54 -4.38 -2.76 0.39
C TRP A 54 -5.64 -1.98 0.79
N GLN A 55 -6.46 -2.54 1.66
CA GLN A 55 -7.63 -1.87 2.22
C GLN A 55 -7.29 -1.44 3.64
N ASP A 56 -7.45 -0.14 3.91
CA ASP A 56 -7.37 0.43 5.25
C ASP A 56 -8.79 0.82 5.69
N ASP A 57 -9.28 0.17 6.74
CA ASP A 57 -10.61 0.37 7.30
C ASP A 57 -10.55 1.19 8.61
N CYS A 58 -9.37 1.63 9.04
CA CYS A 58 -9.16 2.29 10.31
C CYS A 58 -9.30 3.81 10.16
N GLN A 59 -10.46 4.35 10.53
CA GLN A 59 -10.72 5.79 10.40
C GLN A 59 -10.20 6.63 11.57
N SER A 60 -9.87 6.01 12.71
CA SER A 60 -9.61 6.73 13.98
C SER A 60 -8.14 6.94 14.31
N VAL A 61 -7.22 6.18 13.70
CA VAL A 61 -5.77 6.32 13.90
C VAL A 61 -5.03 6.21 12.57
N ARG A 62 -3.82 6.78 12.54
CA ARG A 62 -2.96 6.71 11.35
C ARG A 62 -2.27 5.35 11.28
N ASP A 63 -2.49 4.68 10.17
CA ASP A 63 -1.84 3.44 9.81
C ASP A 63 -0.57 3.67 8.98
N PHE A 64 0.31 2.67 9.01
CA PHE A 64 1.54 2.71 8.24
C PHE A 64 1.81 1.37 7.57
N LEU A 65 1.95 1.41 6.24
CA LEU A 65 2.44 0.31 5.42
C LEU A 65 3.81 0.69 4.85
N ARG A 66 4.85 -0.10 5.12
CA ARG A 66 6.25 0.24 4.84
C ARG A 66 6.98 -0.88 4.12
N GLN A 67 7.90 -0.50 3.25
CA GLN A 67 8.90 -1.40 2.66
C GLN A 67 10.23 -0.65 2.56
N THR A 68 11.31 -1.34 2.90
CA THR A 68 12.67 -0.82 2.70
C THR A 68 13.16 -1.25 1.32
N ILE A 69 13.64 -0.29 0.53
CA ILE A 69 14.30 -0.54 -0.75
C ILE A 69 15.74 -0.05 -0.69
N VAL A 70 16.65 -0.80 -1.31
CA VAL A 70 18.05 -0.37 -1.43
C VAL A 70 18.16 0.63 -2.58
N THR A 71 18.72 1.80 -2.30
CA THR A 71 18.98 2.85 -3.28
C THR A 71 20.48 3.07 -3.45
N VAL A 72 20.87 3.76 -4.52
CA VAL A 72 22.24 4.12 -4.88
C VAL A 72 22.38 5.64 -4.77
N PRO A 73 23.39 6.15 -4.06
CA PRO A 73 23.63 7.58 -3.95
C PRO A 73 23.76 8.25 -5.32
N GLY A 74 23.08 9.40 -5.49
CA GLY A 74 23.10 10.17 -6.73
C GLY A 74 22.15 9.68 -7.83
N GLN A 75 21.43 8.57 -7.64
CA GLN A 75 20.37 8.16 -8.56
C GLN A 75 19.04 8.87 -8.28
N VAL A 76 18.29 9.12 -9.35
CA VAL A 76 16.93 9.65 -9.28
C VAL A 76 15.94 8.50 -9.33
N TYR A 77 14.99 8.50 -8.40
CA TYR A 77 13.92 7.51 -8.30
C TYR A 77 12.57 8.18 -8.50
N ILE A 78 11.63 7.45 -9.10
CA ILE A 78 10.24 7.87 -9.25
C ILE A 78 9.38 6.92 -8.41
N ILE A 79 8.59 7.48 -7.51
CA ILE A 79 7.58 6.72 -6.75
C ILE A 79 6.21 7.11 -7.28
N SER A 80 5.41 6.11 -7.63
CA SER A 80 4.02 6.26 -8.02
C SER A 80 3.15 5.29 -7.23
N TYR A 81 1.90 5.70 -6.98
CA TYR A 81 0.91 4.91 -6.26
C TYR A 81 -0.49 5.26 -6.75
N TYR A 82 -1.45 4.39 -6.46
CA TYR A 82 -2.86 4.63 -6.69
C TYR A 82 -3.60 4.53 -5.36
N ILE A 83 -4.56 5.43 -5.14
CA ILE A 83 -5.42 5.44 -3.96
C ILE A 83 -6.86 5.70 -4.38
N TYR A 84 -7.78 4.94 -3.80
CA TYR A 84 -9.21 4.97 -4.09
C TYR A 84 -9.99 5.04 -2.78
N ASN A 85 -11.00 5.91 -2.72
CA ASN A 85 -11.95 5.99 -1.62
C ASN A 85 -13.28 5.44 -2.12
N ASP A 86 -13.89 4.51 -1.40
CA ASP A 86 -15.15 3.88 -1.82
C ASP A 86 -16.41 4.54 -1.26
N ASP A 87 -16.28 5.46 -0.31
CA ASP A 87 -17.41 6.07 0.40
C ASP A 87 -17.68 7.55 0.04
N ASN A 88 -16.96 8.11 -0.94
CA ASN A 88 -17.01 9.52 -1.33
C ASN A 88 -16.83 10.52 -0.17
N SER A 89 -16.30 10.07 0.98
CA SER A 89 -15.92 10.96 2.07
C SER A 89 -14.67 11.77 1.70
N VAL A 90 -14.29 12.69 2.59
CA VAL A 90 -13.17 13.66 2.47
C VAL A 90 -11.95 13.06 1.74
N PRO A 91 -11.19 13.84 0.93
CA PRO A 91 -10.14 13.28 0.06
C PRO A 91 -9.15 12.37 0.80
N ASN A 92 -8.83 11.24 0.17
CA ASN A 92 -7.76 10.35 0.61
C ASN A 92 -6.46 11.12 0.86
N SER A 93 -5.93 11.05 2.08
CA SER A 93 -4.59 11.56 2.38
C SER A 93 -3.63 10.40 2.59
N ALA A 94 -2.67 10.25 1.68
CA ALA A 94 -1.50 9.40 1.88
C ALA A 94 -0.26 10.29 2.02
N THR A 95 0.66 9.91 2.91
CA THR A 95 1.98 10.53 3.00
C THR A 95 3.03 9.49 2.66
N ILE A 96 3.87 9.79 1.66
CA ILE A 96 5.05 9.00 1.37
C ILE A 96 6.22 9.62 2.13
N THR A 97 6.82 8.82 3.00
CA THR A 97 8.06 9.20 3.69
C THR A 97 9.19 8.35 3.14
N ILE A 98 10.23 9.02 2.61
CA ILE A 98 11.51 8.41 2.26
C ILE A 98 12.49 8.82 3.36
N THR A 99 13.09 7.86 4.03
CA THR A 99 14.04 8.07 5.13
C THR A 99 15.39 7.46 4.81
#